data_AF-A0A2V5S4P8-F1
#
_entry.id   AF-A0A2V5S4P8-F1
#
_cell.length_a   1.000
_cell.length_b   1.000
_cell.length_c   1.000
_cell.angle_alpha   90.00
_cell.angle_beta   90.00
_cell.angle_gamma   90.00
#
_symmetry.space_group_name_H-M   'P 1'
#
loop_
_entity.id
_entity.type
_entity.pdbx_description
1 polymer ?
#
loop_
_entity_poly.entity_id
_entity_poly.type
_entity_poly.pdbx_seq_one_letter_code
_entity_poly.pdbx_strand_id
1 'polypeptide(L)'
;MPKYWMINDRSQGGVGPDVNTDGMTYWVSDKQPLTDIKNWRQIAQANFKKLLVAAADKFPAHDPAENEKQSHVTILVHGFNNKFTSATRFYQDLCGRLFDGPDSLGLCILYDWPSRGS
;
A
#
# COMPACT_ATOMS: atom_id res chain seq x y z
N MET A 1 10.32 -8.93 4.74
CA MET A 1 9.83 -7.55 4.53
C MET A 1 8.33 -7.62 4.51
N PRO A 2 7.60 -6.59 4.99
CA PRO A 2 6.15 -6.64 4.93
C PRO A 2 5.66 -6.84 3.50
N LYS A 3 4.71 -7.74 3.31
CA LYS A 3 4.12 -8.02 2.00
C LYS A 3 3.22 -6.89 1.51
N TYR A 4 2.48 -6.24 2.41
CA TYR A 4 1.48 -5.24 2.09
C TYR A 4 1.71 -3.95 2.85
N TRP A 5 1.40 -2.82 2.20
CA TRP A 5 1.72 -1.47 2.65
C TRP A 5 0.54 -0.54 2.40
N MET A 6 0.24 0.29 3.40
CA MET A 6 -0.85 1.26 3.28
C MET A 6 -0.50 2.57 3.99
N ILE A 7 -0.75 3.68 3.29
CA ILE A 7 -0.91 5.01 3.85
C ILE A 7 -2.41 5.25 3.93
N ASN A 8 -2.92 5.58 5.09
CA ASN A 8 -4.35 5.63 5.34
C ASN A 8 -4.76 6.99 5.93
N ASP A 9 -5.74 7.62 5.28
CA ASP A 9 -6.31 8.91 5.65
C ASP A 9 -7.79 8.79 6.06
N ARG A 10 -8.26 7.59 6.38
CA ARG A 10 -9.63 7.33 6.84
C ARG A 10 -9.76 7.48 8.36
N SER A 11 -10.90 7.98 8.79
CA SER A 11 -11.31 8.09 10.19
C SER A 11 -11.57 6.71 10.83
N GLN A 12 -11.95 6.71 12.11
CA GLN A 12 -12.39 5.52 12.87
C GLN A 12 -11.37 4.36 12.84
N GLY A 13 -10.08 4.67 13.00
CA GLY A 13 -9.02 3.67 12.98
C GLY A 13 -8.74 3.11 11.59
N GLY A 14 -8.94 3.90 10.54
CA GLY A 14 -8.52 3.58 9.17
C GLY A 14 -9.59 2.89 8.31
N VAL A 15 -10.82 2.76 8.79
CA VAL A 15 -11.91 2.09 8.04
C VAL A 15 -13.13 2.99 7.81
N GLY A 16 -13.14 4.16 8.42
CA GLY A 16 -14.25 5.09 8.41
C GLY A 16 -14.51 5.77 7.06
N PRO A 17 -15.66 6.43 6.92
CA PRO A 17 -16.06 7.09 5.68
C PRO A 17 -15.55 8.54 5.56
N ASP A 18 -14.86 9.07 6.57
CA ASP A 18 -14.40 10.46 6.64
C ASP A 18 -12.88 10.55 6.74
N VAL A 19 -12.33 11.76 6.66
CA VAL A 19 -10.88 12.04 6.77
C VAL A 19 -10.41 11.85 8.20
N ASN A 20 -9.19 11.32 8.37
CA ASN A 20 -8.58 11.26 9.68
C ASN A 20 -8.11 12.66 10.12
N THR A 21 -8.73 13.21 11.16
CA THR A 21 -8.39 14.55 11.67
C THR A 21 -7.06 14.57 12.43
N ASP A 22 -6.57 13.41 12.88
CA ASP A 22 -5.25 13.25 13.50
C ASP A 22 -4.11 13.10 12.48
N GLY A 23 -4.43 13.17 11.18
CA GLY A 23 -3.50 13.06 10.07
C GLY A 23 -3.28 11.63 9.54
N MET A 24 -2.47 11.52 8.50
CA MET A 24 -2.22 10.22 7.84
C MET A 24 -1.55 9.21 8.77
N THR A 25 -1.98 7.96 8.64
CA THR A 25 -1.43 6.82 9.38
C THR A 25 -0.74 5.83 8.43
N TYR A 26 0.18 5.05 8.96
CA TYR A 26 1.07 4.18 8.18
C TYR A 26 0.95 2.74 8.66
N TRP A 27 0.73 1.82 7.74
CA TRP A 27 0.36 0.45 8.05
C TRP A 27 1.11 -0.55 7.19
N VAL A 28 1.40 -1.70 7.76
CA VAL A 28 2.00 -2.83 7.07
C VAL A 28 1.30 -4.13 7.45
N SER A 29 1.31 -5.12 6.56
CA SER A 29 0.74 -6.43 6.81
C SER A 29 1.51 -7.54 6.10
N ASP A 30 1.58 -8.70 6.74
CA ASP A 30 1.97 -9.99 6.14
C ASP A 30 0.80 -10.99 6.17
N LYS A 31 -0.37 -10.53 6.62
CA LYS A 31 -1.57 -11.34 6.85
C LYS A 31 -2.64 -11.05 5.81
N GLN A 32 -3.52 -12.01 5.63
CA GLN A 32 -4.73 -11.91 4.82
C GLN A 32 -5.93 -12.40 5.65
N PRO A 33 -7.17 -11.99 5.31
CA PRO A 33 -7.52 -11.04 4.26
C PRO A 33 -7.20 -9.58 4.66
N LEU A 34 -6.81 -8.75 3.67
CA LEU A 34 -6.54 -7.33 3.90
C LEU A 34 -7.77 -6.48 4.20
N THR A 35 -8.97 -7.03 3.98
CA THR A 35 -10.24 -6.38 4.31
C THR A 35 -10.53 -6.31 5.81
N ASP A 36 -9.73 -6.99 6.64
CA ASP A 36 -9.79 -6.88 8.10
C ASP A 36 -8.63 -6.00 8.59
N ILE A 37 -8.95 -4.83 9.14
CA ILE A 37 -7.94 -3.89 9.68
C ILE A 37 -7.08 -4.52 10.78
N LYS A 38 -7.57 -5.56 11.49
CA LYS A 38 -6.79 -6.28 12.52
C LYS A 38 -5.64 -7.11 11.97
N ASN A 39 -5.67 -7.41 10.67
CA ASN A 39 -4.54 -8.04 9.99
C ASN A 39 -3.43 -7.04 9.67
N TRP A 40 -3.72 -5.75 9.74
CA TRP A 40 -2.75 -4.68 9.57
C TRP A 40 -2.14 -4.30 10.92
N ARG A 41 -0.89 -3.85 10.85
CA ARG A 41 -0.18 -3.28 11.98
C ARG A 41 0.20 -1.84 11.66
N GLN A 42 -0.34 -0.92 12.44
CA GLN A 42 0.06 0.48 12.39
C GLN A 42 1.51 0.61 12.87
N ILE A 43 2.29 1.43 12.18
CA ILE A 43 3.66 1.76 12.53
C ILE A 43 3.89 3.27 12.45
N ALA A 44 4.90 3.75 13.17
CA ALA A 44 5.32 5.14 13.08
C ALA A 44 5.82 5.48 11.67
N GLN A 45 5.58 6.71 11.21
CA GLN A 45 6.04 7.22 9.91
C GLN A 45 7.54 7.01 9.69
N ALA A 46 8.36 7.29 10.71
CA ALA A 46 9.81 7.09 10.63
C ALA A 46 10.19 5.62 10.34
N ASN A 47 9.47 4.67 10.95
CA ASN A 47 9.68 3.25 10.70
C ASN A 47 9.18 2.85 9.31
N PHE A 48 8.05 3.38 8.86
CA PHE A 48 7.55 3.15 7.51
C PHE A 48 8.56 3.62 6.45
N LYS A 49 9.09 4.85 6.59
CA LYS A 49 10.13 5.39 5.71
C LYS A 49 11.39 4.52 5.71
N LYS A 50 11.86 4.12 6.90
CA LYS A 50 13.05 3.25 7.04
C LYS A 50 12.85 1.92 6.31
N LEU A 51 11.70 1.28 6.50
CA LEU A 51 11.39 0.02 5.84
C LEU A 51 11.23 0.19 4.32
N LEU A 52 10.65 1.31 3.86
CA LEU A 52 10.47 1.60 2.44
C LEU A 52 11.81 1.77 1.72
N VAL A 53 12.73 2.56 2.30
CA VAL A 53 14.09 2.71 1.77
C VAL A 53 14.78 1.36 1.70
N ALA A 54 14.76 0.60 2.81
CA ALA A 54 15.39 -0.72 2.84
C ALA A 54 14.76 -1.75 1.88
N ALA A 55 13.51 -1.55 1.45
CA ALA A 55 12.88 -2.37 0.42
C ALA A 55 13.30 -1.94 -0.99
N ALA A 56 13.32 -0.63 -1.26
CA ALA A 56 13.75 -0.07 -2.54
C ALA A 56 15.25 -0.31 -2.82
N ASP A 57 16.10 -0.29 -1.79
CA ASP A 57 17.54 -0.60 -1.89
C ASP A 57 17.82 -2.03 -2.42
N LYS A 58 16.82 -2.91 -2.42
CA LYS A 58 16.92 -4.29 -2.94
C LYS A 58 16.49 -4.42 -4.39
N PHE A 59 15.97 -3.36 -5.00
CA PHE A 59 15.59 -3.41 -6.40
C PHE A 59 16.83 -3.64 -7.26
N PRO A 60 16.78 -4.55 -8.24
CA PRO A 60 17.91 -4.81 -9.11
C PRO A 60 18.26 -3.56 -9.91
N ALA A 61 19.55 -3.26 -9.99
CA ALA A 61 20.05 -2.26 -10.91
C ALA A 61 20.06 -2.87 -12.32
N HIS A 62 19.44 -2.17 -13.25
CA HIS A 62 19.41 -2.51 -14.68
C HIS A 62 20.07 -1.40 -15.49
N ASP A 63 20.54 -1.74 -16.69
CA ASP A 63 20.99 -0.72 -17.63
C ASP A 63 19.83 0.23 -17.95
N PRO A 64 20.06 1.54 -18.13
CA PRO A 64 19.00 2.48 -18.51
C PRO A 64 18.22 2.09 -19.77
N ALA A 65 18.82 1.33 -20.70
CA ALA A 65 18.15 0.80 -21.88
C ALA A 65 17.17 -0.37 -21.59
N GLU A 66 17.23 -0.95 -20.39
CA GLU A 66 16.35 -2.03 -19.90
C GLU A 66 15.31 -1.49 -18.90
N ASN A 67 14.77 -0.30 -19.16
CA ASN A 67 13.88 0.39 -18.23
C ASN A 67 12.61 -0.42 -17.90
N GLU A 68 12.19 -1.33 -18.78
CA GLU A 68 11.06 -2.23 -18.57
C GLU A 68 11.29 -3.28 -17.47
N LYS A 69 12.55 -3.55 -17.12
CA LYS A 69 12.92 -4.50 -16.06
C LYS A 69 13.04 -3.83 -14.68
N GLN A 70 12.95 -2.50 -14.63
CA GLN A 70 13.12 -1.77 -13.39
C GLN A 70 11.93 -2.01 -12.45
N SER A 71 12.24 -2.36 -11.21
CA SER A 71 11.26 -2.35 -10.13
C SER A 71 11.04 -0.93 -9.62
N HIS A 72 9.80 -0.62 -9.23
CA HIS A 72 9.42 0.71 -8.78
C HIS A 72 8.65 0.67 -7.46
N VAL A 73 8.74 1.78 -6.72
CA VAL A 73 7.78 2.08 -5.66
C VAL A 73 6.56 2.72 -6.30
N THR A 74 5.42 2.04 -6.22
CA THR A 74 4.14 2.49 -6.76
C THR A 74 3.23 2.92 -5.61
N ILE A 75 2.61 4.11 -5.75
CA ILE A 75 1.52 4.54 -4.88
C ILE A 75 0.20 4.32 -5.63
N LEU A 76 -0.57 3.35 -5.18
CA LEU A 76 -1.90 3.04 -5.71
C LEU A 76 -2.95 3.89 -5.01
N VAL A 77 -3.55 4.83 -5.75
CA VAL A 77 -4.74 5.56 -5.32
C VAL A 77 -5.96 4.88 -5.92
N HIS A 78 -6.86 4.36 -5.08
CA HIS A 78 -8.09 3.71 -5.57
C HIS A 78 -9.09 4.72 -6.14
N GLY A 79 -10.04 4.23 -6.93
CA GLY A 79 -11.09 5.03 -7.56
C GLY A 79 -12.16 5.57 -6.60
N PHE A 80 -13.15 6.23 -7.21
CA PHE A 80 -14.22 6.99 -6.56
C PHE A 80 -15.22 6.13 -5.74
N ASN A 81 -15.74 6.70 -4.64
CA ASN A 81 -16.80 6.12 -3.80
C ASN A 81 -16.50 4.72 -3.24
N ASN A 82 -15.24 4.47 -2.88
CA ASN A 82 -14.78 3.18 -2.38
C ASN A 82 -14.75 3.12 -0.84
N LYS A 83 -15.33 2.04 -0.31
CA LYS A 83 -15.16 1.62 1.09
C LYS A 83 -13.77 1.01 1.28
N PHE A 84 -13.25 1.05 2.51
CA PHE A 84 -12.01 0.39 2.92
C PHE A 84 -11.92 -1.06 2.40
N THR A 85 -13.00 -1.84 2.56
CA THR A 85 -13.04 -3.25 2.15
C THR A 85 -12.94 -3.44 0.64
N SER A 86 -13.53 -2.55 -0.17
CA SER A 86 -13.41 -2.59 -1.62
C SER A 86 -12.00 -2.21 -2.06
N ALA A 87 -11.45 -1.13 -1.51
CA ALA A 87 -10.10 -0.65 -1.82
C ALA A 87 -9.03 -1.68 -1.47
N THR A 88 -9.08 -2.26 -0.27
CA THR A 88 -8.10 -3.27 0.18
C THR A 88 -8.24 -4.60 -0.54
N ARG A 89 -9.45 -5.03 -0.92
CA ARG A 89 -9.64 -6.21 -1.77
C ARG A 89 -9.03 -6.02 -3.15
N PHE A 90 -9.29 -4.89 -3.79
CA PHE A 90 -8.70 -4.53 -5.09
C PHE A 90 -7.17 -4.49 -5.00
N TYR A 91 -6.63 -3.82 -3.99
CA TYR A 91 -5.19 -3.78 -3.73
C TYR A 91 -4.59 -5.17 -3.53
N GLN A 92 -5.24 -6.04 -2.75
CA GLN A 92 -4.76 -7.42 -2.54
C GLN A 92 -4.66 -8.20 -3.86
N ASP A 93 -5.69 -8.11 -4.71
CA ASP A 93 -5.70 -8.76 -6.03
C ASP A 93 -4.60 -8.19 -6.93
N LEU A 94 -4.48 -6.86 -6.98
CA LEU A 94 -3.46 -6.18 -7.80
C LEU A 94 -2.04 -6.57 -7.37
N CYS A 95 -1.77 -6.60 -6.07
CA CYS A 95 -0.47 -7.05 -5.55
C CYS A 95 -0.17 -8.50 -5.95
N GLY A 96 -1.14 -9.40 -5.78
CA GLY A 96 -0.96 -10.81 -6.18
C GLY A 96 -0.69 -10.99 -7.67
N ARG A 97 -1.20 -10.09 -8.53
CA ARG A 97 -1.05 -10.17 -9.99
C ARG A 97 0.21 -9.50 -10.52
N LEU A 98 0.65 -8.40 -9.92
CA LEU A 98 1.68 -7.52 -10.49
C LEU A 98 2.90 -7.28 -9.58
N PHE A 99 2.78 -7.50 -8.28
CA PHE A 99 3.82 -7.14 -7.30
C PHE A 99 4.34 -8.34 -6.50
N ASP A 100 3.82 -9.54 -6.77
CA ASP A 100 4.29 -10.80 -6.19
C ASP A 100 5.03 -11.62 -7.26
N GLY A 101 5.99 -12.45 -6.82
CA GLY A 101 6.71 -13.37 -7.70
C GLY A 101 8.00 -12.80 -8.31
N PRO A 102 8.68 -13.59 -9.16
CA PRO A 102 9.98 -13.24 -9.74
C PRO A 102 9.90 -12.04 -10.70
N ASP A 103 8.77 -11.85 -11.36
CA ASP A 103 8.53 -10.77 -12.33
C ASP A 103 7.80 -9.57 -11.71
N SER A 104 7.96 -9.37 -10.39
CA SER A 104 7.31 -8.30 -9.65
C SER A 104 7.71 -6.91 -10.17
N LEU A 105 6.73 -6.02 -10.29
CA LEU A 105 6.94 -4.60 -10.60
C LEU A 105 7.59 -3.80 -9.43
N GLY A 106 7.93 -4.46 -8.32
CA GLY A 106 8.56 -3.84 -7.15
C GLY A 106 7.64 -3.80 -5.94
N LEU A 107 7.42 -2.61 -5.38
CA LEU A 107 6.65 -2.41 -4.15
C LEU A 107 5.43 -1.53 -4.42
N CYS A 108 4.24 -1.99 -4.01
CA CYS A 108 3.01 -1.23 -4.13
C CYS A 108 2.47 -0.82 -2.76
N ILE A 109 2.16 0.46 -2.61
CA ILE A 109 1.57 1.08 -1.41
C ILE A 109 0.16 1.51 -1.75
N LEU A 110 -0.83 1.01 -1.02
CA LEU A 110 -2.18 1.57 -1.10
C LEU A 110 -2.23 2.93 -0.41
N TYR A 111 -2.64 3.97 -1.12
CA TYR A 111 -3.11 5.21 -0.51
C TYR A 111 -4.63 5.13 -0.38
N ASP A 112 -5.09 4.83 0.84
CA ASP A 112 -6.50 4.65 1.14
C ASP A 112 -7.07 5.92 1.77
N TRP A 113 -7.95 6.59 1.02
CA TRP A 113 -8.57 7.84 1.41
C TRP A 113 -10.10 7.68 1.42
N PRO A 114 -10.82 8.47 2.23
CA PRO A 114 -12.27 8.48 2.26
C PRO A 114 -12.83 9.12 0.98
N SER A 115 -12.82 8.36 -0.11
CA SER A 115 -13.43 8.79 -1.36
C SER A 115 -14.94 8.84 -1.19
N ARG A 116 -15.47 10.03 -0.92
CA ARG A 116 -16.91 10.29 -0.96
C ARG A 116 -17.32 10.51 -2.40
N GLY A 117 -18.32 9.74 -2.84
CA GLY A 117 -19.16 10.25 -3.90
C GLY A 117 -19.90 11.47 -3.38
N SER A 118 -19.74 12.62 -4.03
CA SER A 118 -20.50 13.83 -3.72
C SER A 118 -21.99 13.55 -3.68
#